data_AF-A0A938MI18-F1
#
_entry.id   AF-A0A938MI18-F1
#
_cell.length_a   1.000
_cell.length_b   1.000
_cell.length_c   1.000
_cell.angle_alpha   90.00
_cell.angle_beta   90.00
_cell.angle_gamma   90.00
#
_symmetry.space_group_name_H-M   'P 1'
#
loop_
_entity.id
_entity.type
_entity.pdbx_description
1 polymer ?
#
loop_
_entity_poly.entity_id
_entity_poly.type
_entity_poly.pdbx_seq_one_letter_code
_entity_poly.pdbx_strand_id
1 'polypeptide(L)'
;MLCRSLATSGLFVLILSLVHLAADLHAAPITNDDCLACHDDKELVKKDASGKTVSMFIDKAKYEASIHHKNLCTSCHTDIKEIPHAERLKPVSCSQCHRIETDIHLKS
;
A
#
# COMPACT_ATOMS: atom_id res chain seq x y z
N MET A 1 27.45 -17.70 54.83
CA MET A 1 27.58 -18.28 53.48
C MET A 1 26.43 -17.82 52.58
N LEU A 2 26.20 -16.50 52.53
CA LEU A 2 25.24 -15.83 51.65
C LEU A 2 26.05 -15.17 50.52
N CYS A 3 26.31 -15.83 49.39
CA CYS A 3 26.83 -15.14 48.19
C CYS A 3 26.84 -15.98 46.90
N ARG A 4 25.81 -16.81 46.60
CA ARG A 4 25.83 -17.61 45.35
C ARG A 4 24.53 -17.68 44.54
N SER A 5 23.42 -17.09 45.01
CA SER A 5 22.12 -17.29 44.35
C SER A 5 21.56 -16.09 43.58
N LEU A 6 22.23 -14.93 43.56
CA LEU A 6 21.77 -13.74 42.81
C LEU A 6 22.36 -13.63 41.40
N ALA A 7 23.44 -14.35 41.09
CA ALA A 7 24.13 -14.22 39.80
C ALA A 7 23.41 -14.93 38.64
N THR A 8 22.60 -15.95 38.91
CA THR A 8 21.89 -16.73 37.88
C THR A 8 20.57 -16.10 37.44
N SER A 9 19.87 -15.40 38.34
CA SER A 9 18.61 -14.72 38.01
C SER A 9 18.81 -13.42 37.23
N GLY A 10 19.89 -12.67 37.46
CA GLY A 10 20.17 -11.41 36.75
C GLY A 10 20.50 -11.62 35.28
N LEU A 11 21.24 -12.68 34.94
CA LEU A 11 21.63 -12.99 33.57
C LEU A 11 20.43 -13.48 32.74
N PHE A 12 19.50 -14.23 33.34
CA PHE A 12 18.30 -14.72 32.67
C PHE A 12 17.30 -13.60 32.33
N VAL A 13 17.14 -12.62 33.23
CA VAL A 13 16.30 -11.43 33.01
C VAL A 13 16.90 -10.49 31.96
N LEU A 14 18.23 -10.35 31.93
CA LEU A 14 18.93 -9.53 30.93
C LEU A 14 18.81 -10.14 29.52
N ILE A 15 18.90 -11.46 29.39
CA ILE A 15 18.73 -12.16 28.09
C ILE A 15 17.27 -12.09 27.62
N LEU A 16 16.28 -12.22 28.52
CA LEU A 16 14.86 -12.09 28.16
C LEU A 16 14.50 -10.68 27.68
N SER A 17 15.17 -9.65 28.24
CA SER A 17 15.00 -8.25 27.86
C SER A 17 15.61 -7.92 26.48
N LEU A 18 16.63 -8.65 26.02
CA LEU A 18 17.21 -8.50 24.68
C LEU A 18 16.39 -9.16 23.57
N VAL A 19 15.54 -10.15 23.89
CA VAL A 19 14.73 -10.89 22.90
C VAL A 19 13.44 -10.14 22.55
N HIS A 20 12.96 -9.20 23.37
CA HIS A 20 11.75 -8.43 23.11
C HIS A 20 11.93 -7.27 22.10
N LEU A 21 13.14 -7.04 21.58
CA LEU A 21 13.44 -5.88 20.72
C LEU A 21 13.48 -6.17 19.21
N ALA A 22 13.18 -7.40 18.75
CA ALA A 22 13.43 -7.79 17.36
C ALA A 22 12.20 -8.32 16.59
N ALA A 23 11.03 -7.75 16.84
CA ALA A 23 9.84 -8.02 16.03
C ALA A 23 9.16 -6.74 15.54
N ASP A 24 9.93 -5.85 14.90
CA ASP A 24 9.34 -4.92 13.93
C ASP A 24 8.93 -5.74 12.71
N LEU A 25 7.73 -6.32 12.78
CA LEU A 25 7.06 -6.93 11.63
C LEU A 25 6.62 -5.78 10.71
N HIS A 26 7.55 -5.20 9.97
CA HIS A 26 7.21 -4.24 8.91
C HIS A 26 6.33 -4.97 7.90
N ALA A 27 5.06 -4.56 7.81
CA ALA A 27 4.16 -5.08 6.79
C ALA A 27 4.80 -4.89 5.42
N ALA A 28 4.78 -5.95 4.60
CA ALA A 28 5.31 -5.88 3.24
C ALA A 28 4.58 -4.75 2.47
N PRO A 29 5.28 -3.98 1.63
CA PRO A 29 4.64 -2.95 0.83
C PRO A 29 3.64 -3.58 -0.14
N ILE A 30 2.49 -2.91 -0.33
CA ILE A 30 1.48 -3.29 -1.32
C ILE A 30 2.08 -3.16 -2.73
N THR A 31 2.05 -4.25 -3.49
CA THR A 31 2.58 -4.33 -4.86
C THR A 31 1.49 -4.15 -5.92
N ASN A 32 1.88 -4.00 -7.18
CA ASN A 32 0.93 -3.94 -8.30
C ASN A 32 0.19 -5.26 -8.51
N ASP A 33 0.87 -6.39 -8.27
CA ASP A 33 0.26 -7.71 -8.42
C ASP A 33 -0.83 -7.92 -7.35
N ASP A 34 -0.68 -7.36 -6.14
CA ASP A 34 -1.74 -7.39 -5.11
C ASP A 34 -3.00 -6.63 -5.57
N CYS A 35 -2.84 -5.54 -6.32
CA CYS A 35 -3.98 -4.83 -6.90
C CYS A 35 -4.61 -5.62 -8.04
N LEU A 36 -3.78 -6.20 -8.91
CA LEU A 36 -4.23 -6.95 -10.09
C LEU A 36 -4.90 -8.28 -9.72
N ALA A 37 -4.68 -8.81 -8.51
CA ALA A 37 -5.39 -10.00 -8.01
C ALA A 37 -6.94 -9.86 -8.02
N CYS A 38 -7.45 -8.63 -8.00
CA CYS A 38 -8.87 -8.33 -8.22
C CYS A 38 -9.09 -7.49 -9.48
N HIS A 39 -8.21 -6.54 -9.76
CA HIS A 39 -8.40 -5.58 -10.85
C HIS A 39 -8.07 -6.12 -12.25
N ASP A 40 -7.62 -7.36 -12.41
CA ASP A 40 -7.49 -8.00 -13.73
C ASP A 40 -8.77 -8.71 -14.22
N ASP A 41 -9.84 -8.69 -13.42
CA ASP A 41 -11.14 -9.25 -13.80
C ASP A 41 -11.95 -8.27 -14.67
N LYS A 42 -12.29 -8.70 -15.89
CA LYS A 42 -13.08 -7.92 -16.86
C LYS A 42 -14.51 -7.67 -16.40
N GLU A 43 -15.03 -8.52 -15.53
CA GLU A 43 -16.39 -8.43 -15.00
C GLU A 43 -16.43 -7.56 -13.71
N LEU A 44 -15.27 -7.12 -13.19
CA LEU A 44 -15.23 -6.27 -12.01
C LEU A 44 -15.78 -4.87 -12.34
N VAL A 45 -16.89 -4.54 -11.69
CA VAL A 45 -17.61 -3.28 -11.86
C VAL A 45 -18.00 -2.67 -10.51
N LYS A 46 -18.21 -1.36 -10.49
CA LYS A 46 -18.88 -0.66 -9.39
C LYS A 46 -19.95 0.29 -9.90
N LYS A 47 -20.81 0.78 -9.00
CA LYS A 47 -21.70 1.91 -9.30
C LYS A 47 -21.06 3.22 -8.88
N ASP A 48 -21.10 4.22 -9.76
CA ASP A 48 -20.69 5.58 -9.40
C ASP A 48 -21.79 6.30 -8.58
N ALA A 49 -21.56 7.57 -8.22
CA ALA A 49 -22.52 8.36 -7.44
C ALA A 49 -23.87 8.59 -8.15
N SER A 50 -23.93 8.45 -9.48
CA SER A 50 -25.15 8.54 -10.27
C SER A 50 -25.86 7.18 -10.43
N GLY A 51 -25.27 6.09 -9.90
CA GLY A 51 -25.77 4.74 -10.06
C GLY A 51 -25.37 4.05 -11.38
N LYS A 52 -24.55 4.71 -12.21
CA LYS A 52 -24.04 4.15 -13.46
C LYS A 52 -22.98 3.09 -13.15
N THR A 53 -23.04 1.98 -13.87
CA THR A 53 -22.05 0.91 -13.78
C THR A 53 -20.77 1.33 -14.51
N VAL A 54 -19.63 1.22 -13.83
CA VAL A 54 -18.30 1.55 -14.34
C VAL A 54 -17.36 0.36 -14.10
N SER A 55 -16.57 -0.01 -15.11
CA SER A 55 -15.59 -1.10 -15.02
C SER A 55 -14.38 -0.67 -14.22
N MET A 56 -13.93 -1.53 -13.32
CA MET A 56 -12.70 -1.38 -12.54
C MET A 56 -11.56 -2.26 -13.07
N PHE A 57 -11.77 -2.92 -14.22
CA PHE A 57 -10.77 -3.74 -14.89
C PHE A 57 -9.56 -2.92 -15.36
N ILE A 58 -8.38 -3.48 -15.13
CA ILE A 58 -7.09 -3.02 -15.60
C ILE A 58 -6.48 -4.11 -16.47
N ASP A 59 -6.26 -3.78 -17.73
CA ASP A 59 -5.48 -4.61 -18.64
C ASP A 59 -3.99 -4.51 -18.28
N LYS A 60 -3.45 -5.58 -17.67
CA LYS A 60 -2.04 -5.65 -17.25
C LYS A 60 -1.09 -5.33 -18.41
N ALA A 61 -1.32 -5.87 -19.61
CA ALA A 61 -0.43 -5.66 -20.74
C ALA A 61 -0.41 -4.19 -21.19
N LYS A 62 -1.57 -3.53 -21.19
CA LYS A 62 -1.65 -2.08 -21.49
C LYS A 62 -0.99 -1.23 -20.42
N TYR A 63 -1.15 -1.61 -19.16
CA TYR A 63 -0.51 -0.92 -18.05
C TYR A 63 1.03 -1.03 -18.12
N GLU A 64 1.55 -2.23 -18.37
CA GLU A 64 3.00 -2.48 -18.53
C GLU A 64 3.60 -1.76 -19.76
N ALA A 65 2.80 -1.54 -20.80
CA ALA A 65 3.21 -0.75 -21.96
C ALA A 65 3.12 0.77 -21.73
N SER A 66 2.57 1.23 -20.61
CA SER A 66 2.36 2.65 -20.34
C SER A 66 3.63 3.37 -19.87
N ILE A 67 3.64 4.70 -19.97
CA ILE A 67 4.73 5.53 -19.44
C ILE A 67 4.86 5.47 -17.90
N HIS A 68 3.82 4.98 -17.20
CA HIS A 68 3.79 4.84 -15.75
C HIS A 68 4.02 3.40 -15.26
N HIS A 69 4.42 2.45 -16.12
CA HIS A 69 4.59 1.04 -15.74
C HIS A 69 5.56 0.80 -14.56
N LYS A 70 6.52 1.71 -14.36
CA LYS A 70 7.48 1.62 -13.23
C LYS A 70 6.92 2.15 -11.90
N ASN A 71 5.78 2.81 -11.92
CA ASN A 71 5.15 3.34 -10.71
C ASN A 71 4.35 2.23 -10.03
N LEU A 72 4.14 2.32 -8.71
CA LEU A 72 3.17 1.45 -8.07
C LEU A 72 1.75 2.00 -8.29
N CYS A 73 0.72 1.17 -8.25
CA CYS A 73 -0.69 1.61 -8.22
C CYS A 73 -0.90 2.62 -7.07
N THR A 74 -0.28 2.33 -5.93
CA THR A 74 -0.29 3.17 -4.71
C THR A 74 0.53 4.45 -4.83
N SER A 75 1.36 4.62 -5.87
CA SER A 75 2.01 5.90 -6.17
C SER A 75 1.01 6.96 -6.60
N CYS A 76 -0.11 6.58 -7.22
CA CYS A 76 -1.21 7.49 -7.55
C CYS A 76 -2.38 7.35 -6.57
N HIS A 77 -2.71 6.12 -6.16
CA HIS A 77 -3.73 5.81 -5.16
C HIS A 77 -3.16 5.85 -3.74
N THR A 78 -2.68 7.04 -3.35
CA THR A 78 -1.85 7.26 -2.16
C THR A 78 -2.56 7.05 -0.82
N ASP A 79 -3.88 7.01 -0.83
CA ASP A 79 -4.74 6.77 0.33
C ASP A 79 -5.00 5.29 0.62
N ILE A 80 -4.58 4.37 -0.26
CA ILE A 80 -4.61 2.93 0.01
C ILE A 80 -3.51 2.58 1.02
N LYS A 81 -3.91 1.95 2.13
CA LYS A 81 -3.01 1.44 3.19
C LYS A 81 -3.20 -0.03 3.50
N GLU A 82 -4.30 -0.61 3.01
CA GLU A 82 -4.68 -2.00 3.24
C GLU A 82 -5.49 -2.50 2.03
N ILE A 83 -5.44 -3.82 1.81
CA ILE A 83 -6.24 -4.53 0.81
C ILE A 83 -6.95 -5.70 1.54
N PRO A 84 -8.26 -5.93 1.31
CA PRO A 84 -9.16 -5.19 0.43
C PRO A 84 -9.36 -3.73 0.87
N HIS A 85 -9.29 -2.79 -0.07
CA HIS A 85 -9.41 -1.36 0.23
C HIS A 85 -10.88 -0.91 0.22
N ALA A 86 -11.15 0.27 0.80
CA ALA A 86 -12.47 0.89 0.70
C ALA A 86 -12.90 1.11 -0.76
N GLU A 87 -14.18 0.93 -1.08
CA GLU A 87 -14.69 1.09 -2.45
C GLU A 87 -14.54 2.53 -2.99
N ARG A 88 -14.54 3.51 -2.09
CA ARG A 88 -14.43 4.93 -2.40
C ARG A 88 -13.06 5.44 -1.96
N LEU A 89 -12.18 5.60 -2.94
CA LEU A 89 -10.88 6.24 -2.78
C LEU A 89 -10.97 7.73 -3.15
N LYS A 90 -10.00 8.50 -2.69
CA LYS A 90 -9.80 9.88 -3.13
C LYS A 90 -9.41 9.89 -4.62
N PRO A 91 -9.75 10.96 -5.35
CA PRO A 91 -9.24 11.15 -6.71
C PRO A 91 -7.71 11.15 -6.73
N VAL A 92 -7.13 10.51 -7.74
CA VAL A 92 -5.68 10.56 -7.98
C VAL A 92 -5.25 11.99 -8.31
N SER A 93 -4.04 12.36 -7.92
CA SER A 93 -3.51 13.70 -8.16
C SER A 93 -2.31 13.66 -9.09
N CYS A 94 -2.54 14.04 -10.35
CA CYS A 94 -1.48 14.13 -11.36
C CYS A 94 -0.47 15.24 -11.02
N SER A 95 -0.91 16.30 -10.33
CA SER A 95 -0.09 17.47 -10.00
C SER A 95 1.02 17.18 -8.99
N GLN A 96 1.02 16.00 -8.35
CA GLN A 96 2.16 15.58 -7.52
C GLN A 96 3.45 15.45 -8.34
N CYS A 97 3.34 15.10 -9.63
CA CYS A 97 4.48 15.03 -10.55
C CYS A 97 4.35 16.01 -11.73
N HIS A 98 3.14 16.16 -12.28
CA HIS A 98 2.83 16.97 -13.46
C HIS A 98 2.21 18.32 -13.10
N ARG A 99 2.96 19.14 -12.38
CA ARG A 99 2.46 20.44 -11.87
C ARG A 99 2.06 21.38 -13.00
N ILE A 100 2.89 21.48 -14.04
CA ILE A 100 2.70 22.43 -15.14
C ILE A 100 1.54 21.99 -16.02
N GLU A 101 1.50 20.72 -16.42
CA GLU A 101 0.46 20.18 -17.28
C GLU A 101 -0.92 20.24 -16.60
N THR A 102 -0.96 19.94 -15.30
CA THR A 102 -2.20 20.07 -14.52
C THR A 102 -2.66 21.52 -14.43
N ASP A 103 -1.75 22.47 -14.19
CA ASP A 103 -2.08 23.89 -14.12
C ASP A 103 -2.63 24.43 -15.44
N ILE A 104 -2.05 23.99 -16.58
CA ILE A 104 -2.58 24.33 -17.92
C ILE A 104 -3.99 23.78 -18.10
N HIS A 105 -4.24 22.51 -17.77
CA HIS A 105 -5.54 21.86 -17.93
C HIS A 105 -6.65 22.49 -17.06
N LEU A 106 -6.30 23.00 -15.87
CA LEU A 106 -7.28 23.63 -14.97
C LEU A 106 -7.59 25.09 -15.34
N LYS A 107 -6.78 25.74 -16.17
CA LYS A 107 -6.96 27.13 -16.60
C LYS A 107 -7.62 27.27 -17.98
N SER A 108 -7.71 26.18 -18.75
CA SER A 108 -8.46 26.11 -20.01
C SER A 108 -9.95 25.97 -19.77
#